data_AF-A0A966KQ10-F1
#
_entry.id   AF-A0A966KQ10-F1
#
_cell.length_a   1.000
_cell.length_b   1.000
_cell.length_c   1.000
_cell.angle_alpha   90.00
_cell.angle_beta   90.00
_cell.angle_gamma   90.00
#
_symmetry.space_group_name_H-M   'P 1'
#
loop_
_entity.id
_entity.type
_entity.pdbx_description
1 polymer ?
#
loop_
_entity_poly.entity_id
_entity_poly.type
_entity_poly.pdbx_seq_one_letter_code
_entity_poly.pdbx_strand_id
1 'polypeptide(L)'
;LGWLRTYRDQQRGTHPLDDPGSQDITCDVAIDQLQRQWPATEVCAQAEFLRAHGIDELVAEGLAVWNERAHLGDLVAIRGRSAMREAEALLDPEGLGAFTVLHWEIHPMG
;
A
#
# COMPACT_ATOMS: atom_id res chain seq x y z
N LEU A 1 -7.95 9.13 -20.92
CA LEU A 1 -6.49 9.04 -20.64
C LEU A 1 -6.33 8.90 -19.13
N GLY A 2 -6.31 7.67 -18.61
CA GLY A 2 -6.29 7.43 -17.17
C GLY A 2 -4.97 6.86 -16.63
N TRP A 3 -4.20 6.19 -17.50
CA TRP A 3 -3.04 5.41 -17.09
C TRP A 3 -1.82 6.24 -16.71
N LEU A 4 -1.62 7.43 -17.30
CA LEU A 4 -0.56 8.37 -16.92
C LEU A 4 -1.18 9.53 -16.14
N ARG A 5 -0.56 9.89 -15.01
CA ARG A 5 -1.07 10.89 -14.07
C ARG A 5 0.07 11.74 -13.54
N THR A 6 -0.27 12.94 -13.11
CA THR A 6 0.64 13.87 -12.43
C THR A 6 0.08 14.24 -11.08
N TYR A 7 0.96 14.49 -10.11
CA TYR A 7 0.57 14.93 -8.77
C TYR A 7 1.50 16.02 -8.25
N ARG A 8 0.91 17.03 -7.62
CA ARG A 8 1.61 18.15 -6.95
C ARG A 8 0.81 18.54 -5.72
N ASP A 9 1.48 18.75 -4.60
CA ASP A 9 0.85 19.21 -3.35
C ASP A 9 -0.38 18.37 -2.94
N GLN A 10 -0.27 17.04 -3.05
CA GLN A 10 -1.33 16.06 -2.76
C GLN A 10 -2.59 16.17 -3.64
N GLN A 11 -2.48 16.88 -4.76
CA GLN A 11 -3.57 17.08 -5.73
C GLN A 11 -3.17 16.60 -7.11
N ARG A 12 -4.16 16.55 -8.01
CA ARG A 12 -3.90 16.27 -9.42
C ARG A 12 -3.04 17.40 -10.01
N GLY A 13 -1.94 17.01 -10.64
CA GLY A 13 -1.03 17.92 -11.32
C GLY A 13 -1.54 18.39 -12.68
N THR A 14 -0.67 19.07 -13.41
CA THR A 14 -0.93 19.61 -14.75
C THR A 14 -0.39 18.68 -15.83
N HIS A 15 -0.21 19.15 -17.07
CA HIS A 15 0.36 18.33 -18.12
C HIS A 15 1.79 17.90 -17.73
N PRO A 16 2.23 16.65 -18.01
CA PRO A 16 3.54 16.16 -17.56
C PRO A 16 4.76 16.97 -18.04
N LEU A 17 4.61 17.73 -19.12
CA LEU A 17 5.66 18.58 -19.68
C LEU A 17 5.66 20.01 -19.12
N ASP A 18 4.67 20.36 -18.30
CA ASP A 18 4.64 21.66 -17.63
C ASP A 18 5.61 21.65 -16.45
N ASP A 19 6.49 22.65 -16.39
CA ASP A 19 7.46 22.88 -15.32
C ASP A 19 8.19 21.59 -14.85
N PRO A 20 9.02 20.97 -15.70
CA PRO A 20 9.61 19.66 -15.42
C PRO A 20 10.36 19.60 -14.08
N GLY A 21 10.11 18.53 -13.31
CA GLY A 21 10.72 18.29 -12.00
C GLY A 21 9.95 18.87 -10.81
N SER A 22 8.85 19.61 -11.07
CA SER A 22 8.05 20.24 -10.02
C SER A 22 6.80 19.46 -9.61
N GLN A 23 6.55 18.31 -10.26
CA GLN A 23 5.44 17.41 -9.97
C GLN A 23 5.85 15.96 -10.20
N ASP A 24 5.20 15.04 -9.50
CA ASP A 24 5.37 13.61 -9.71
C ASP A 24 4.64 13.19 -10.98
N ILE A 25 5.22 12.26 -11.74
CA ILE A 25 4.59 11.59 -12.87
C ILE A 25 4.45 10.12 -12.51
N THR A 26 3.22 9.61 -12.48
CA THR A 26 2.91 8.22 -12.13
C THR A 26 2.15 7.53 -13.25
N CYS A 27 2.26 6.20 -13.32
CA CYS A 27 1.48 5.40 -14.25
C CYS A 27 0.87 4.15 -13.61
N ASP A 28 -0.16 3.61 -14.25
CA ASP A 28 -0.60 2.24 -13.96
C ASP A 28 0.47 1.24 -14.39
N VAL A 29 0.70 0.23 -13.56
CA VAL A 29 1.60 -0.87 -13.89
C VAL A 29 0.92 -1.79 -14.90
N ALA A 30 1.56 -2.07 -16.02
CA ALA A 30 1.06 -2.98 -17.05
C ALA A 30 1.22 -4.45 -16.62
N ILE A 31 0.40 -4.90 -15.68
CA ILE A 31 0.48 -6.24 -15.09
C ILE A 31 0.33 -7.33 -16.14
N ASP A 32 -0.51 -7.14 -17.16
CA ASP A 32 -0.70 -8.10 -18.25
C ASP A 32 0.60 -8.33 -19.06
N GLN A 33 1.43 -7.30 -19.21
CA GLN A 33 2.72 -7.39 -19.89
C GLN A 33 3.75 -8.08 -19.00
N LEU A 34 3.79 -7.70 -17.71
CA LEU A 34 4.68 -8.32 -16.72
C LEU A 34 4.39 -9.82 -16.61
N GLN A 35 3.13 -10.22 -16.47
CA GLN A 35 2.78 -11.64 -16.34
C GLN A 35 3.06 -12.45 -17.62
N ARG A 36 3.02 -11.82 -18.81
CA ARG A 36 3.38 -12.49 -20.07
C ARG A 36 4.88 -12.75 -20.18
N GLN A 37 5.72 -11.81 -19.72
CA GLN A 37 7.18 -11.90 -19.87
C GLN A 37 7.86 -12.55 -18.66
N TRP A 38 7.33 -12.32 -17.47
CA TRP A 38 7.89 -12.71 -16.19
C TRP A 38 6.76 -13.11 -15.23
N PRO A 39 6.13 -14.28 -15.45
CA PRO A 39 4.97 -14.71 -14.68
C PRO A 39 5.31 -14.79 -13.18
N ALA A 40 4.40 -14.27 -12.35
CA ALA A 40 4.53 -14.38 -10.91
C ALA A 40 4.19 -15.80 -10.45
N THR A 41 4.83 -16.25 -9.37
CA THR A 41 4.46 -17.49 -8.69
C THR A 41 3.05 -17.37 -8.11
N GLU A 42 2.71 -16.19 -7.60
CA GLU A 42 1.39 -15.90 -7.04
C GLU A 42 0.97 -14.46 -7.38
N VAL A 43 -0.33 -14.28 -7.58
CA VAL A 43 -0.99 -12.99 -7.78
C VAL A 43 -2.20 -12.93 -6.86
N CYS A 44 -2.27 -11.91 -6.01
CA CYS A 44 -3.38 -11.73 -5.07
C CYS A 44 -3.68 -10.25 -4.84
N ALA A 45 -4.79 -9.96 -4.15
CA ALA A 45 -5.10 -8.61 -3.73
C ALA A 45 -4.22 -8.19 -2.54
N GLN A 46 -3.92 -6.89 -2.42
CA GLN A 46 -3.14 -6.34 -1.31
C GLN A 46 -3.77 -6.70 0.03
N ALA A 47 -5.09 -6.65 0.16
CA ALA A 47 -5.77 -7.03 1.39
C ALA A 47 -5.53 -8.50 1.79
N GLU A 48 -5.51 -9.40 0.81
CA GLU A 48 -5.22 -10.83 1.04
C GLU A 48 -3.76 -11.02 1.43
N PHE A 49 -2.84 -10.37 0.71
CA PHE A 49 -1.42 -10.40 1.00
C PHE A 49 -1.11 -9.91 2.42
N LEU A 50 -1.66 -8.76 2.82
CA LEU A 50 -1.40 -8.17 4.13
C LEU A 50 -1.96 -9.03 5.27
N ARG A 51 -3.15 -9.64 5.09
CA ARG A 51 -3.70 -10.61 6.05
C ARG A 51 -2.81 -11.83 6.19
N ALA A 52 -2.34 -12.39 5.07
CA ALA A 52 -1.42 -13.53 5.09
C ALA A 52 -0.08 -13.21 5.79
N HIS A 53 0.29 -11.93 5.89
CA HIS A 53 1.53 -11.46 6.52
C HIS A 53 1.32 -10.80 7.88
N GLY A 54 0.16 -11.01 8.50
CA GLY A 54 -0.04 -10.74 9.92
C GLY A 54 -0.47 -9.31 10.27
N ILE A 55 -1.11 -8.59 9.34
CA ILE A 55 -1.62 -7.25 9.63
C ILE A 55 -2.68 -7.23 10.75
N ASP A 56 -3.48 -8.29 10.88
CA ASP A 56 -4.52 -8.38 11.91
C ASP A 56 -3.90 -8.48 13.31
N GLU A 57 -2.81 -9.24 13.46
CA GLU A 57 -2.02 -9.34 14.68
C GLU A 57 -1.39 -7.99 15.05
N LEU A 58 -0.81 -7.28 14.07
CA LEU A 58 -0.24 -5.94 14.28
C LEU A 58 -1.31 -4.93 14.76
N VAL A 59 -2.52 -5.01 14.23
CA VAL A 59 -3.66 -4.17 14.66
C VAL A 59 -4.09 -4.53 16.08
N ALA A 60 -4.17 -5.82 16.41
CA ALA A 60 -4.53 -6.29 17.75
C ALA A 60 -3.50 -5.83 18.81
N GLU A 61 -2.21 -5.91 18.49
CA GLU A 61 -1.12 -5.39 19.33
C GLU A 61 -1.25 -3.86 19.53
N GLY A 62 -1.50 -3.12 18.45
CA GLY A 62 -1.72 -1.67 18.50
C GLY A 62 -2.91 -1.27 19.37
N LEU A 63 -4.01 -2.02 19.29
CA LEU A 63 -5.21 -1.81 20.10
C LEU A 63 -4.93 -2.10 21.59
N ALA A 64 -4.18 -3.15 21.90
CA ALA A 64 -3.79 -3.46 23.29
C ALA A 64 -2.97 -2.31 23.90
N VAL A 65 -1.97 -1.81 23.15
CA VAL A 65 -1.15 -0.66 23.55
C VAL A 65 -2.00 0.61 23.75
N TRP A 66 -2.94 0.88 22.83
CA TRP A 66 -3.84 2.02 22.97
C TRP A 66 -4.69 1.90 24.25
N ASN A 67 -5.29 0.75 24.51
CA ASN A 67 -6.14 0.55 25.69
C ASN A 67 -5.37 0.72 27.01
N GLU A 68 -4.13 0.25 27.07
CA GLU A 68 -3.29 0.40 28.26
C GLU A 68 -2.86 1.86 28.48
N ARG A 69 -2.51 2.58 27.40
CA ARG A 69 -1.75 3.83 27.48
C ARG A 69 -2.49 5.07 26.99
N ALA A 70 -3.72 4.97 26.50
CA ALA A 70 -4.47 6.11 25.96
C ALA A 70 -4.54 7.31 26.93
N HIS A 71 -4.63 7.02 28.23
CA HIS A 71 -4.66 8.05 29.28
C HIS A 71 -3.36 8.84 29.43
N LEU A 72 -2.22 8.29 28.98
CA LEU A 72 -0.92 8.96 29.00
C LEU A 72 -0.75 9.90 27.81
N GLY A 73 -1.49 9.69 26.71
CA GLY A 73 -1.41 10.52 25.51
C GLY A 73 -0.03 10.53 24.84
N ASP A 74 0.80 9.52 25.08
CA ASP A 74 2.16 9.48 24.58
C ASP A 74 2.24 8.99 23.11
N LEU A 75 3.42 9.12 22.50
CA LEU A 75 3.65 8.72 21.11
C LEU A 75 3.42 7.22 20.88
N VAL A 76 3.61 6.40 21.91
CA VAL A 76 3.40 4.95 21.84
C VAL A 76 1.90 4.66 21.72
N ALA A 77 1.07 5.32 22.54
CA ALA A 77 -0.39 5.25 22.43
C ALA A 77 -0.87 5.76 21.06
N ILE A 78 -0.37 6.92 20.60
CA ILE A 78 -0.77 7.47 19.30
C ILE A 78 -0.43 6.50 18.16
N ARG A 79 0.75 5.87 18.18
CA ARG A 79 1.14 4.86 17.18
C ARG A 79 0.18 3.65 17.18
N GLY A 80 -0.19 3.14 18.36
CA GLY A 80 -1.15 2.05 18.47
C GLY A 80 -2.51 2.40 17.85
N ARG A 81 -2.99 3.62 18.07
CA ARG A 81 -4.24 4.12 17.46
C ARG A 81 -4.14 4.29 15.94
N SER A 82 -3.00 4.78 15.45
CA SER A 82 -2.79 4.97 14.00
C SER A 82 -2.84 3.65 13.24
N ALA A 83 -2.25 2.58 13.79
CA ALA A 83 -2.24 1.26 13.16
C ALA A 83 -3.66 0.75 12.80
N MET A 84 -4.66 1.01 13.64
CA MET A 84 -6.06 0.62 13.37
C MET A 84 -6.62 1.35 12.13
N ARG A 85 -6.47 2.67 12.07
CA ARG A 85 -7.02 3.50 10.98
C ARG A 85 -6.28 3.29 9.67
N GLU A 86 -4.97 3.07 9.74
CA GLU A 86 -4.15 2.79 8.58
C GLU A 86 -4.50 1.41 8.00
N ALA A 87 -4.70 0.40 8.85
CA ALA A 87 -5.11 -0.93 8.39
C ALA A 87 -6.48 -0.91 7.71
N GLU A 88 -7.46 -0.14 8.21
CA GLU A 88 -8.75 0.06 7.53
C GLU A 88 -8.54 0.54 6.07
N ALA A 89 -7.70 1.55 5.86
CA ALA A 89 -7.42 2.07 4.53
C ALA A 89 -6.65 1.08 3.65
N LEU A 90 -5.68 0.34 4.23
CA LEU A 90 -4.86 -0.64 3.52
C LEU A 90 -5.62 -1.89 3.10
N LEU A 91 -6.69 -2.25 3.83
CA LEU A 91 -7.49 -3.45 3.62
C LEU A 91 -8.80 -3.20 2.88
N ASP A 92 -9.17 -1.93 2.64
CA ASP A 92 -10.42 -1.56 1.95
C ASP A 92 -10.44 -2.11 0.50
N PRO A 93 -11.36 -3.04 0.17
CA PRO A 93 -11.46 -3.62 -1.18
C PRO A 93 -12.00 -2.64 -2.23
N GLU A 94 -12.54 -1.49 -1.85
CA GLU A 94 -12.90 -0.41 -2.77
C GLU A 94 -11.76 0.63 -2.90
N GLY A 95 -10.72 0.50 -2.08
CA GLY A 95 -9.56 1.39 -2.01
C GLY A 95 -8.24 0.66 -2.23
N LEU A 96 -7.27 0.87 -1.33
CA LEU A 96 -5.91 0.33 -1.47
C LEU A 96 -5.88 -1.19 -1.39
N GLY A 97 -6.82 -1.82 -0.68
CA GLY A 97 -6.90 -3.27 -0.54
C GLY A 97 -7.10 -4.01 -1.86
N ALA A 98 -7.61 -3.32 -2.89
CA ALA A 98 -7.77 -3.85 -4.25
C ALA A 98 -6.49 -3.83 -5.10
N PHE A 99 -5.41 -3.21 -4.61
CA PHE A 99 -4.15 -3.17 -5.35
C PHE A 99 -3.63 -4.60 -5.56
N THR A 100 -2.96 -4.85 -6.68
CA THR A 100 -2.46 -6.18 -7.00
C THR A 100 -1.04 -6.37 -6.46
N VAL A 101 -0.82 -7.50 -5.79
CA VAL A 101 0.51 -7.97 -5.38
C VAL A 101 0.94 -9.09 -6.32
N LEU A 102 2.17 -8.99 -6.81
CA LEU A 102 2.84 -10.01 -7.62
C LEU A 102 4.01 -10.57 -6.82
N HIS A 103 4.05 -11.88 -6.61
CA HIS A 103 5.10 -12.55 -5.84
C HIS A 103 5.91 -13.50 -6.73
N TRP A 104 7.24 -13.41 -6.65
CA TRP A 104 8.16 -14.29 -7.38
C TRP A 104 9.08 -15.02 -6.41
N GLU A 105 9.11 -16.34 -6.50
CA GLU A 105 10.07 -17.18 -5.77
C GLU A 105 11.36 -17.34 -6.60
N ILE A 106 12.42 -16.65 -6.18
CA ILE A 106 13.72 -16.74 -6.85
C ILE A 106 14.49 -17.92 -6.26
N HIS A 107 14.66 -18.97 -7.06
CA HIS A 107 15.55 -20.07 -6.72
C HIS A 107 16.97 -19.72 -7.19
N PRO A 108 18.01 -19.90 -6.36
CA PRO A 108 19.37 -19.75 -6.83
C PRO A 108 19.60 -20.72 -7.98
N MET A 109 20.13 -20.22 -9.10
CA MET A 109 20.59 -21.11 -10.16
C MET A 109 21.77 -21.92 -9.61
N GLY A 110 21.66 -23.25 -9.68
CA GLY A 110 22.74 -24.17 -9.32
C GLY A 110 23.94 -24.09 -10.25
#